data_AF-A0A9Y1EIH3-F1
#
_entry.id   AF-A0A9Y1EIH3-F1
#
_cell.length_a   1.000
_cell.length_b   1.000
_cell.length_c   1.000
_cell.angle_alpha   90.00
_cell.angle_beta   90.00
_cell.angle_gamma   90.00
#
_symmetry.space_group_name_H-M   'P 1'
#
loop_
_entity.id
_entity.type
_entity.pdbx_description
1 polymer ?
#
loop_
_entity_poly.entity_id
_entity_poly.type
_entity_poly.pdbx_seq_one_letter_code
_entity_poly.pdbx_strand_id
1 'polypeptide(L)'
;GKCPVVVDPDIDVQATARRIVMGKWGANSGQACIAADYLVTTKDYAPKLVADLKHVLKQTFGINPLKSKELSGIVSSNHFDRLTRLLDDDKISGKIVHGGERDKTNLKIAPTILLDVPQDSLTMIEEIFGPLLPI
;
A
#
# COMPACT_ATOMS: atom_id res chain seq x y z
N GLY A 1 14.79 -2.86 -1.37
CA GLY A 1 14.73 -4.11 -2.13
C GLY A 1 13.82 -5.10 -1.45
N LYS A 2 12.52 -5.07 -1.77
CA LYS A 2 11.46 -5.96 -1.23
C LYS A 2 11.44 -6.07 0.30
N CYS A 3 11.28 -4.95 1.00
CA CYS A 3 11.34 -4.90 2.46
C CYS A 3 10.08 -5.51 3.11
N PRO A 4 10.19 -6.58 3.91
CA PRO A 4 9.06 -7.13 4.67
C PRO A 4 8.71 -6.28 5.88
N VAL A 5 7.43 -6.31 6.24
CA VAL A 5 6.96 -6.03 7.61
C VAL A 5 6.26 -7.28 8.13
N VAL A 6 6.68 -7.79 9.28
CA VAL A 6 6.01 -8.92 9.94
C VAL A 6 5.25 -8.38 11.15
N VAL A 7 3.96 -8.71 11.24
CA VAL A 7 3.09 -8.27 12.35
C VAL A 7 2.52 -9.48 13.07
N ASP A 8 2.88 -9.62 14.34
CA ASP A 8 2.31 -10.61 15.25
C ASP A 8 0.93 -10.15 15.78
N PRO A 9 -0.01 -11.03 16.14
CA PRO A 9 -1.29 -10.63 16.73
C PRO A 9 -1.21 -9.96 18.11
N ASP A 10 -0.17 -10.25 18.91
CA ASP A 10 -0.02 -9.79 20.30
C ASP A 10 0.75 -8.47 20.41
N ILE A 11 0.26 -7.44 19.71
CA ILE A 11 0.92 -6.12 19.62
C ILE A 11 -0.08 -4.98 19.74
N ASP A 12 0.41 -3.79 20.09
CA ASP A 12 -0.35 -2.55 19.99
C ASP A 12 -0.64 -2.25 18.51
N VAL A 13 -1.84 -2.63 18.10
CA VAL A 13 -2.29 -2.52 16.70
C VAL A 13 -2.39 -1.07 16.23
N GLN A 14 -2.70 -0.13 17.13
CA GLN A 14 -2.85 1.28 16.79
C GLN A 14 -1.49 1.92 16.52
N ALA A 15 -0.51 1.67 17.40
CA ALA A 15 0.86 2.13 17.17
C ALA A 15 1.48 1.48 15.93
N THR A 16 1.18 0.21 15.70
CA THR A 16 1.71 -0.55 14.57
C THR A 16 1.11 -0.10 13.24
N ALA A 17 -0.20 0.10 13.16
CA ALA A 17 -0.86 0.64 11.96
C ALA A 17 -0.29 2.02 11.60
N ARG A 18 -0.09 2.92 12.58
CA ARG A 18 0.55 4.23 12.34
C ARG A 18 1.96 4.10 11.76
N ARG A 19 2.79 3.22 12.31
CA ARG A 19 4.16 2.99 11.83
C ARG A 19 4.18 2.44 10.42
N ILE A 20 3.31 1.46 10.12
CA ILE A 20 3.18 0.89 8.77
C ILE A 20 2.73 1.96 7.78
N VAL A 21 1.71 2.74 8.14
CA VAL A 21 1.19 3.78 7.24
C VAL A 21 2.27 4.80 6.89
N MET A 22 3.01 5.27 7.90
CA MET A 22 4.10 6.22 7.67
C MET A 22 5.26 5.59 6.90
N GLY A 23 5.64 4.35 7.22
CA GLY A 23 6.72 3.62 6.54
C GLY A 23 6.41 3.24 5.10
N LYS A 24 5.12 3.10 4.74
CA LYS A 24 4.71 2.77 3.38
C LYS A 24 4.34 3.99 2.55
N TRP A 25 3.49 4.89 3.05
CA TRP A 25 2.92 5.98 2.26
C TRP A 25 3.41 7.36 2.70
N GLY A 26 3.78 7.52 3.97
CA GLY A 26 4.15 8.82 4.53
C GLY A 26 5.35 9.48 3.85
N ALA A 27 6.36 8.70 3.48
CA ALA A 27 7.50 9.19 2.71
C ALA A 27 7.32 8.91 1.21
N ASN A 28 7.12 9.97 0.43
CA ASN A 28 7.10 9.94 -1.04
C ASN A 28 6.18 8.88 -1.65
N SER A 29 5.04 8.59 -1.00
CA SER A 29 4.08 7.57 -1.44
C SER A 29 4.70 6.17 -1.68
N GLY A 30 5.70 5.79 -0.88
CA GLY A 30 6.35 4.47 -0.96
C GLY A 30 7.44 4.36 -2.02
N GLN A 31 7.86 5.47 -2.61
CA GLN A 31 8.98 5.57 -3.55
C GLN A 31 10.30 5.74 -2.80
N ALA A 32 10.60 4.79 -1.93
CA ALA A 32 11.84 4.73 -1.15
C ALA A 32 12.32 3.28 -1.03
N CYS A 33 13.63 3.07 -1.14
CA CYS A 33 14.24 1.73 -1.13
C CYS A 33 14.07 0.97 0.21
N ILE A 34 13.73 1.69 1.27
CA ILE A 34 13.47 1.19 2.64
C ILE A 34 11.98 1.16 2.99
N ALA A 35 11.09 1.59 2.08
CA ALA A 35 9.66 1.57 2.34
C ALA A 35 9.18 0.12 2.51
N ALA A 36 8.16 -0.07 3.34
CA ALA A 36 7.50 -1.37 3.45
C ALA A 36 6.99 -1.80 2.06
N ASP A 37 7.41 -2.98 1.59
CA ASP A 37 7.06 -3.43 0.25
C ASP A 37 6.04 -4.57 0.27
N TYR A 38 6.01 -5.35 1.35
CA TYR A 38 4.93 -6.29 1.65
C TYR A 38 4.80 -6.48 3.16
N LEU A 39 3.64 -6.95 3.60
CA LEU A 39 3.36 -7.26 5.00
C LEU A 39 3.01 -8.75 5.14
N VAL A 40 3.43 -9.37 6.23
CA VAL A 40 3.08 -10.74 6.58
C VAL A 40 2.45 -10.74 7.97
N THR A 41 1.28 -11.37 8.09
CA THR A 41 0.61 -11.60 9.38
C THR A 41 -0.22 -12.88 9.31
N THR A 42 -0.83 -13.28 10.42
CA THR A 42 -1.69 -14.46 10.45
C THR A 42 -3.04 -14.16 9.79
N LYS A 43 -3.63 -15.18 9.14
CA LYS A 43 -4.91 -15.03 8.42
C LYS A 43 -6.02 -14.47 9.31
N ASP A 44 -6.10 -14.93 10.55
CA ASP A 44 -7.14 -14.50 11.49
C ASP A 44 -6.96 -13.06 11.95
N TYR A 45 -5.72 -12.54 11.93
CA TYR A 45 -5.41 -11.18 12.36
C TYR A 45 -5.50 -10.15 11.23
N ALA A 46 -5.30 -10.56 9.98
CA ALA A 46 -5.26 -9.67 8.82
C ALA A 46 -6.50 -8.74 8.71
N PRO A 47 -7.76 -9.19 8.93
CA PRO A 47 -8.92 -8.32 8.86
C PRO A 47 -8.89 -7.17 9.86
N LYS A 48 -8.44 -7.44 11.10
CA LYS A 48 -8.31 -6.43 12.16
C LYS A 48 -7.24 -5.41 11.80
N LEU A 49 -6.07 -5.89 11.37
CA LEU A 49 -4.97 -5.01 10.94
C LEU A 49 -5.38 -4.13 9.75
N VAL A 50 -6.06 -4.69 8.74
CA VAL A 50 -6.56 -3.93 7.58
C VAL A 50 -7.55 -2.84 8.02
N ALA A 51 -8.44 -3.11 8.97
CA ALA A 51 -9.37 -2.12 9.48
C ALA A 51 -8.64 -0.93 10.13
N ASP A 52 -7.61 -1.21 10.93
CA ASP A 52 -6.80 -0.17 11.57
C ASP A 52 -5.94 0.62 10.59
N LEU A 53 -5.34 -0.06 9.59
CA LEU A 53 -4.62 0.60 8.50
C LEU A 53 -5.54 1.56 7.73
N LYS A 54 -6.76 1.14 7.38
CA LYS A 54 -7.77 2.00 6.73
C LYS A 54 -8.12 3.22 7.58
N HIS A 55 -8.27 3.03 8.89
CA HIS A 55 -8.58 4.12 9.80
C HIS A 55 -7.46 5.17 9.82
N VAL A 56 -6.21 4.73 9.97
CA VAL A 56 -5.04 5.61 9.98
C VAL A 56 -4.85 6.28 8.62
N LEU A 57 -4.99 5.56 7.51
CA LEU A 57 -4.90 6.14 6.16
C LEU A 57 -5.90 7.28 5.96
N LYS A 58 -7.14 7.11 6.42
CA LYS A 58 -8.17 8.16 6.37
C LYS A 58 -7.80 9.37 7.25
N GLN A 59 -7.18 9.15 8.41
CA GLN A 59 -6.69 10.25 9.26
C GLN A 59 -5.53 11.00 8.61
N THR A 60 -4.60 10.30 7.97
CA THR A 60 -3.39 10.87 7.37
C THR A 60 -3.68 11.57 6.04
N PHE A 61 -4.46 10.94 5.15
CA PHE A 61 -4.66 11.42 3.78
C PHE A 61 -6.10 11.91 3.51
N GLY A 62 -6.99 11.83 4.49
CA GLY A 62 -8.39 12.21 4.34
C GLY A 62 -9.24 11.18 3.60
N ILE A 63 -10.52 11.51 3.41
CA ILE A 63 -11.49 10.65 2.70
C ILE A 63 -11.18 10.52 1.21
N ASN A 64 -10.56 11.54 0.61
CA ASN A 64 -10.16 11.54 -0.79
C ASN A 64 -8.64 11.77 -0.90
N PRO A 65 -7.84 10.69 -0.81
CA PRO A 65 -6.38 10.78 -0.81
C PRO A 65 -5.79 11.48 -2.03
N LEU A 66 -6.41 11.34 -3.21
CA LEU A 66 -5.92 11.97 -4.44
C LEU A 66 -5.94 13.51 -4.36
N LYS A 67 -6.87 14.08 -3.61
CA LYS A 67 -6.94 15.53 -3.32
C LYS A 67 -6.09 15.96 -2.13
N SER A 68 -5.48 15.02 -1.42
CA SER A 68 -4.62 15.35 -0.27
C SER A 68 -3.33 16.03 -0.72
N LYS A 69 -2.93 17.04 0.06
CA LYS A 69 -1.61 17.69 -0.06
C LYS A 69 -0.49 16.83 0.49
N GLU A 70 -0.80 15.95 1.44
CA GLU A 70 0.16 15.02 2.06
C GLU A 70 0.52 13.85 1.15
N LEU A 71 -0.32 13.54 0.15
CA LEU A 71 -0.05 12.47 -0.80
C LEU A 71 0.84 12.96 -1.94
N SER A 72 2.07 12.43 -1.99
CA SER A 72 3.03 12.72 -3.06
C SER A 72 2.63 12.08 -4.38
N GLY A 73 2.98 12.73 -5.49
CA GLY A 73 2.87 12.15 -6.82
C GLY A 73 3.90 11.06 -7.09
N ILE A 74 3.61 10.23 -8.08
CA ILE A 74 4.50 9.23 -8.65
C ILE A 74 5.50 9.96 -9.55
N VAL A 75 6.78 9.59 -9.44
CA VAL A 75 7.93 10.30 -10.01
C VAL A 75 7.86 10.52 -11.53
N SER A 76 7.19 9.63 -12.26
CA SER A 76 7.03 9.75 -13.71
C SER A 76 5.78 9.02 -14.21
N SER A 77 5.32 9.41 -15.40
CA SER A 77 4.25 8.71 -16.13
C SER A 77 4.58 7.24 -16.39
N ASN A 78 5.83 6.92 -16.75
CA ASN A 78 6.26 5.55 -16.99
C ASN A 78 6.15 4.69 -15.73
N HIS A 79 6.56 5.23 -14.58
CA HIS A 79 6.46 4.51 -13.30
C HIS A 79 5.01 4.38 -12.83
N PHE A 80 4.20 5.41 -13.07
CA PHE A 80 2.76 5.37 -12.83
C PHE A 80 2.08 4.28 -13.66
N ASP A 81 2.38 4.20 -14.95
CA ASP A 81 1.84 3.17 -15.84
C ASP A 81 2.31 1.77 -15.42
N ARG A 82 3.55 1.61 -14.94
CA ARG A 82 4.04 0.35 -14.36
C ARG A 82 3.24 -0.06 -13.12
N LEU A 83 3.06 0.85 -12.15
CA LEU A 83 2.27 0.60 -10.94
C LEU A 83 0.81 0.26 -11.26
N THR A 84 0.25 0.91 -12.28
CA THR A 84 -1.11 0.63 -12.78
C THR A 84 -1.20 -0.79 -13.33
N ARG A 85 -0.23 -1.23 -14.13
CA ARG A 85 -0.16 -2.62 -14.62
C ARG A 85 -0.06 -3.64 -13.50
N LEU A 86 0.67 -3.34 -12.42
CA LEU A 86 0.73 -4.24 -11.25
C LEU A 86 -0.64 -4.40 -10.59
N LEU A 87 -1.46 -3.35 -10.55
CA LEU A 87 -2.81 -3.41 -9.99
C LEU A 87 -3.83 -4.07 -10.92
N ASP A 88 -3.61 -3.97 -12.23
CA ASP A 88 -4.48 -4.53 -13.25
C ASP A 88 -4.16 -6.00 -13.58
N ASP A 89 -3.09 -6.55 -13.00
CA ASP A 89 -2.78 -7.99 -13.06
C ASP A 89 -3.96 -8.82 -12.54
N ASP A 90 -4.32 -9.88 -13.28
CA ASP A 90 -5.49 -10.71 -12.97
C ASP A 90 -5.42 -11.36 -11.58
N LYS A 91 -4.22 -11.61 -11.05
CA LYS A 91 -4.01 -12.15 -9.70
C LYS A 91 -4.20 -11.09 -8.61
N ILE A 92 -4.21 -9.80 -8.97
CA ILE A 92 -4.18 -8.65 -8.05
C ILE A 92 -5.46 -7.83 -8.06
N SER A 93 -6.09 -7.62 -9.21
CA SER A 93 -7.25 -6.73 -9.34
C SER A 93 -8.38 -7.07 -8.34
N GLY A 94 -8.66 -8.36 -8.14
CA GLY A 94 -9.65 -8.86 -7.17
C GLY A 94 -9.18 -8.86 -5.70
N LYS A 95 -7.96 -8.41 -5.41
CA LYS A 95 -7.34 -8.40 -4.07
C LYS A 95 -7.34 -7.02 -3.42
N ILE A 96 -7.75 -5.98 -4.14
CA ILE A 96 -7.82 -4.61 -3.62
C ILE A 96 -8.91 -4.52 -2.54
N VAL A 97 -8.52 -4.27 -1.30
CA VAL A 97 -9.44 -4.08 -0.17
C VAL A 97 -9.53 -2.63 0.31
N HIS A 98 -8.64 -1.75 -0.19
CA HIS A 98 -8.65 -0.32 0.04
C HIS A 98 -7.91 0.41 -1.09
N GLY A 99 -8.37 1.60 -1.44
CA GLY A 99 -7.73 2.45 -2.44
C GLY A 99 -7.93 1.92 -3.86
N GLY A 100 -6.86 1.98 -4.67
CA GLY A 100 -6.86 1.59 -6.07
C GLY A 100 -7.23 2.71 -7.03
N GLU A 101 -7.68 3.87 -6.55
CA GLU A 101 -7.96 5.03 -7.39
C GLU A 101 -6.67 5.65 -7.94
N ARG A 102 -6.74 6.10 -9.19
CA ARG A 102 -5.60 6.55 -9.98
C ARG A 102 -5.95 7.85 -10.69
N ASP A 103 -5.08 8.84 -10.58
CA ASP A 103 -5.16 10.11 -11.29
C ASP A 103 -3.91 10.27 -12.14
N LYS A 104 -4.04 9.91 -13.43
CA LYS A 104 -2.93 9.98 -14.38
C LYS A 104 -2.52 11.42 -14.68
N THR A 105 -3.44 12.38 -14.58
CA THR A 105 -3.16 13.79 -14.84
C THR A 105 -2.22 14.37 -13.78
N ASN A 106 -2.45 14.04 -12.51
CA ASN A 106 -1.61 14.48 -11.39
C ASN A 106 -0.56 13.45 -10.97
N LEU A 107 -0.45 12.32 -11.69
CA LEU A 107 0.40 11.18 -11.36
C LEU A 107 0.20 10.69 -9.92
N LYS A 108 -1.04 10.60 -9.43
CA LYS A 108 -1.32 10.13 -8.06
C LYS A 108 -2.01 8.78 -8.06
N ILE A 109 -1.59 7.90 -7.16
CA ILE A 109 -2.28 6.64 -6.87
C ILE A 109 -2.63 6.67 -5.39
N ALA A 110 -3.89 6.40 -5.06
CA ALA A 110 -4.35 6.38 -3.68
C ALA A 110 -3.62 5.26 -2.89
N PRO A 111 -3.41 5.44 -1.57
CA PRO A 111 -2.89 4.38 -0.72
C PRO A 111 -3.69 3.09 -0.90
N THR A 112 -3.04 2.04 -1.39
CA THR A 112 -3.72 0.82 -1.83
C THR A 112 -3.29 -0.37 -0.98
N ILE A 113 -4.25 -1.10 -0.44
CA ILE A 113 -4.02 -2.35 0.31
C ILE A 113 -4.54 -3.51 -0.51
N LEU A 114 -3.69 -4.51 -0.71
CA LEU A 114 -4.01 -5.76 -1.38
C LEU A 114 -3.98 -6.88 -0.33
N LEU A 115 -5.05 -7.67 -0.21
CA LEU A 115 -5.15 -8.72 0.80
C LEU A 115 -5.20 -10.10 0.14
N ASP A 116 -4.57 -11.10 0.76
CA ASP A 116 -4.51 -12.48 0.25
C ASP A 116 -3.85 -12.55 -1.13
N VAL A 117 -2.73 -11.85 -1.26
CA VAL A 117 -1.97 -11.74 -2.51
C VAL A 117 -1.18 -13.04 -2.77
N PRO A 118 -1.28 -13.64 -3.98
CA PRO A 118 -0.48 -14.82 -4.32
C PRO A 118 1.02 -14.52 -4.29
N GLN A 119 1.82 -15.44 -3.74
CA GLN A 119 3.29 -15.28 -3.66
C GLN A 119 3.97 -15.18 -5.03
N ASP A 120 3.35 -15.77 -6.06
CA ASP A 120 3.83 -15.77 -7.44
C ASP A 120 3.25 -14.61 -8.27
N SER A 121 2.65 -13.60 -7.63
CA SER A 121 2.19 -12.38 -8.29
C SER A 121 3.33 -11.40 -8.54
N LEU A 122 3.19 -10.54 -9.55
CA LEU A 122 4.17 -9.50 -9.85
C LEU A 122 4.40 -8.56 -8.66
N THR A 123 3.35 -8.25 -7.90
CA THR A 123 3.48 -7.44 -6.67
C THR A 123 4.26 -8.12 -5.56
N MET A 124 4.50 -9.43 -5.61
CA MET A 124 5.32 -10.17 -4.64
C MET A 124 6.72 -10.51 -5.18
N ILE A 125 6.90 -10.54 -6.51
CA ILE A 125 8.19 -10.82 -7.16
C ILE A 125 9.01 -9.54 -7.37
N GLU A 126 8.38 -8.47 -7.82
CA GLU A 126 9.04 -7.20 -8.12
C GLU A 126 9.07 -6.25 -6.90
N GLU A 127 10.03 -5.33 -6.90
CA GLU A 127 9.98 -4.17 -5.99
C GLU A 127 8.88 -3.21 -6.45
N ILE A 128 7.95 -2.88 -5.53
CA ILE A 128 6.79 -2.07 -5.87
C ILE A 128 7.18 -0.61 -6.02
N PHE A 129 7.99 -0.06 -5.12
CA PHE A 129 8.45 1.34 -5.18
C PHE A 129 7.29 2.34 -5.42
N GLY A 130 6.20 2.17 -4.69
CA GLY A 130 4.97 2.94 -4.87
C GLY A 130 3.92 2.58 -3.82
N PRO A 131 2.72 3.19 -3.88
CA PRO A 131 1.76 3.22 -2.78
C PRO A 131 0.90 1.95 -2.68
N LEU A 132 1.44 0.77 -3.00
CA LEU A 132 0.73 -0.51 -2.96
C LEU A 132 1.31 -1.40 -1.85
N LEU A 133 0.49 -1.83 -0.89
CA LEU A 133 0.90 -2.72 0.19
C LEU A 133 0.18 -4.07 0.05
N PRO A 134 0.85 -5.10 -0.50
CA PRO A 134 0.38 -6.47 -0.41
C PRO A 134 0.55 -7.03 1.00
N ILE A 135 -0.48 -7.74 1.45
CA ILE A 135 -0.59 -8.45 2.73
C ILE A 135 -0.90 -9.92 2.46
#